data_AF-A0A914D8M0-F1
#
_entry.id   AF-A0A914D8M0-F1
#
_cell.length_a   1.000
_cell.length_b   1.000
_cell.length_c   1.000
_cell.angle_alpha   90.00
_cell.angle_beta   90.00
_cell.angle_gamma   90.00
#
_symmetry.space_group_name_H-M   'P 1'
#
loop_
_entity.id
_entity.type
_entity.pdbx_description
1 polymer ?
#
loop_
_entity_poly.entity_id
_entity_poly.type
_entity_poly.pdbx_seq_one_letter_code
_entity_poly.pdbx_strand_id
1 'polypeptide(L)'
;MAIRNVLVTGCDYGLGLEFVKVLCKDENLRVDDDESIESVKNLIESQIGSEGLDLLINNAGINQNDGWVPGKGWVNLNRAHMLKHLNVNTLGPVMLTHAN
;
A
#
# COMPACT_ATOMS: atom_id res chain seq x y z
N MET A 1 -11.69 14.86 14.71
CA MET A 1 -11.14 15.23 13.40
C MET A 1 -11.56 14.14 12.42
N ALA A 2 -12.08 14.49 11.24
CA ALA A 2 -12.47 13.50 10.23
C ALA A 2 -11.27 13.23 9.32
N ILE A 3 -10.97 11.96 9.05
CA ILE A 3 -9.92 11.54 8.10
C ILE A 3 -10.51 11.62 6.69
N ARG A 4 -9.87 12.34 5.77
CA ARG A 4 -10.33 12.52 4.39
C ARG A 4 -9.30 12.07 3.36
N ASN A 5 -8.04 12.46 3.55
CA ASN A 5 -6.96 12.17 2.60
C ASN A 5 -6.15 10.96 3.09
N VAL A 6 -6.38 9.79 2.49
CA VAL A 6 -5.71 8.54 2.84
C VAL A 6 -4.90 8.01 1.67
N LEU A 7 -3.64 7.63 1.94
CA LEU A 7 -2.77 6.97 0.98
C LEU A 7 -2.44 5.57 1.47
N VAL A 8 -2.73 4.56 0.66
CA VAL A 8 -2.45 3.15 0.93
C VAL A 8 -1.50 2.62 -0.15
N THR A 9 -0.37 2.04 0.25
CA THR A 9 0.56 1.41 -0.69
C THR A 9 0.27 -0.09 -0.86
N GLY A 10 0.53 -0.65 -2.04
CA GLY A 10 0.36 -2.10 -2.31
C GLY A 10 -1.09 -2.58 -2.17
N CYS A 11 -2.04 -1.83 -2.76
CA CYS A 11 -3.48 -2.06 -2.60
C CYS A 11 -4.12 -2.88 -3.73
N ASP A 12 -3.32 -3.47 -4.60
CA ASP A 12 -3.78 -4.30 -5.72
C ASP A 12 -4.26 -5.70 -5.28
N TYR A 13 -3.89 -6.15 -4.08
CA TYR A 13 -4.36 -7.40 -3.47
C TYR A 13 -4.24 -7.38 -1.94
N GLY A 14 -4.70 -8.46 -1.29
CA GLY A 14 -4.46 -8.71 0.13
C GLY A 14 -5.04 -7.64 1.05
N LEU A 15 -4.32 -7.33 2.13
CA LEU A 15 -4.78 -6.39 3.15
C LEU A 15 -4.92 -4.95 2.62
N GLY A 16 -4.05 -4.52 1.71
CA GLY A 16 -4.13 -3.20 1.10
C GLY A 16 -5.44 -2.99 0.34
N LEU A 17 -5.88 -4.00 -0.41
CA LEU A 17 -7.16 -3.97 -1.12
C LEU A 17 -8.35 -3.91 -0.15
N GLU A 18 -8.31 -4.68 0.94
CA GLU A 18 -9.37 -4.64 1.95
C GLU A 18 -9.41 -3.31 2.71
N PHE A 19 -8.25 -2.70 2.99
CA PHE A 19 -8.21 -1.33 3.52
C PHE A 19 -8.88 -0.34 2.57
N VAL A 20 -8.57 -0.40 1.26
CA VAL A 20 -9.23 0.46 0.27
C VAL A 20 -10.74 0.24 0.27
N LYS A 21 -11.23 -1.01 0.22
CA LYS A 21 -12.67 -1.29 0.26
C LYS A 21 -13.38 -0.76 1.52
N VAL A 22 -12.75 -0.86 2.69
CA VAL A 22 -13.34 -0.42 3.96
C VAL A 22 -13.23 1.10 4.15
N LEU A 23 -12.16 1.72 3.67
CA LEU A 23 -11.91 3.16 3.81
C LEU A 23 -12.62 3.96 2.72
N CYS A 24 -12.67 3.45 1.50
CA CYS A 24 -13.56 3.92 0.43
C CYS A 24 -14.98 3.41 0.64
N LYS A 25 -15.50 3.43 1.88
CA LYS A 25 -16.93 3.28 2.19
C LYS A 25 -17.73 4.47 1.64
N ASP A 26 -17.62 4.68 0.33
CA ASP A 26 -18.71 5.08 -0.51
C ASP A 26 -19.41 3.77 -0.88
N GLU A 27 -20.69 3.64 -0.54
CA GLU A 27 -21.47 2.42 -0.77
C GLU A 27 -21.59 2.07 -2.27
N ASN A 28 -21.05 2.93 -3.15
CA ASN A 28 -21.11 2.83 -4.60
C ASN A 28 -19.79 2.45 -5.29
N LEU A 29 -18.64 2.30 -4.59
CA LEU A 29 -17.39 1.91 -5.28
C LEU A 29 -17.36 0.41 -5.61
N ARG A 30 -17.43 0.12 -6.90
CA ARG A 30 -17.42 -1.22 -7.50
C ARG A 30 -16.25 -1.34 -8.47
N VAL A 31 -15.30 -2.21 -8.16
CA VAL A 31 -14.10 -2.43 -8.98
C VAL A 31 -14.38 -3.22 -10.26
N ASP A 32 -15.61 -3.71 -10.42
CA ASP A 32 -16.15 -4.38 -11.61
C ASP A 32 -17.06 -3.46 -12.44
N ASP A 33 -17.09 -2.16 -12.14
CA ASP A 33 -17.96 -1.17 -12.77
C ASP A 33 -17.15 0.06 -13.20
N ASP A 34 -16.97 0.21 -14.51
CA ASP A 34 -16.17 1.28 -15.10
C ASP A 34 -16.72 2.69 -14.78
N GLU A 35 -18.03 2.84 -14.60
CA GLU A 35 -18.65 4.12 -14.23
C GLU A 35 -18.36 4.48 -12.77
N SER A 36 -18.36 3.48 -11.89
CA SER A 36 -17.98 3.63 -10.49
C SER A 36 -16.50 4.03 -10.36
N ILE A 37 -15.62 3.42 -11.15
CA ILE A 37 -14.19 3.76 -11.20
C ILE A 37 -13.98 5.21 -11.68
N GLU A 38 -14.65 5.64 -12.74
CA GLU A 38 -14.52 7.00 -13.27
C GLU A 38 -15.07 8.05 -12.27
N SER A 39 -16.13 7.73 -11.53
CA SER A 39 -16.68 8.61 -10.49
C SER A 39 -15.68 8.87 -9.35
N VAL A 40 -14.96 7.82 -8.92
CA VAL A 40 -13.94 7.92 -7.87
C VAL A 40 -12.69 8.63 -8.39
N LYS A 41 -12.31 8.43 -9.65
CA LYS A 41 -11.21 9.17 -10.26
C LYS A 41 -11.44 10.68 -10.27
N ASN A 42 -12.64 11.12 -10.66
CA ASN A 42 -13.03 12.53 -10.58
C ASN A 42 -13.03 13.07 -9.14
N LEU A 43 -13.43 12.24 -8.16
CA LEU A 43 -13.36 12.59 -6.74
C LEU A 43 -11.91 12.79 -6.28
N ILE A 44 -11.01 11.87 -6.63
CA ILE A 44 -9.58 11.94 -6.30
C ILE A 44 -8.94 13.19 -6.93
N GLU A 45 -9.21 13.46 -8.21
CA GLU A 45 -8.72 14.65 -8.91
C GLU A 45 -9.21 15.96 -8.28
N SER A 46 -10.40 15.95 -7.66
CA SER A 46 -10.95 17.11 -6.93
C SER A 46 -10.41 17.28 -5.51
N GLN A 47 -9.93 16.21 -4.86
CA GLN A 47 -9.58 16.22 -3.43
C GLN A 47 -8.08 16.39 -3.13
N ILE A 48 -7.18 16.08 -4.07
CA ILE A 48 -5.74 16.28 -3.86
C ILE A 48 -5.37 17.74 -4.13
N GLY A 49 -5.80 18.63 -3.24
CA GLY A 49 -5.39 20.04 -3.15
C GLY A 49 -4.19 20.23 -2.21
N SER A 50 -4.04 21.42 -1.61
CA SER A 50 -2.95 21.76 -0.67
C SER A 50 -3.16 21.25 0.77
N GLU A 51 -4.17 20.43 1.03
CA GLU A 51 -4.60 20.08 2.40
C GLU A 51 -3.74 18.98 3.08
N GLY A 52 -2.81 18.38 2.34
CA GLY A 52 -1.91 17.35 2.86
C GLY A 52 -2.61 16.03 3.18
N LEU A 53 -1.82 15.05 3.65
CA LEU A 53 -2.29 13.69 3.92
C LEU A 53 -2.72 13.52 5.39
N ASP A 54 -3.93 13.02 5.64
CA ASP A 54 -4.42 12.73 7.00
C ASP A 54 -3.91 11.37 7.52
N LEU A 55 -3.77 10.39 6.63
CA LEU A 55 -3.36 9.03 6.99
C LEU A 55 -2.51 8.38 5.89
N LEU A 56 -1.32 7.92 6.28
CA LEU A 56 -0.46 7.07 5.45
C LEU A 56 -0.49 5.62 5.94
N ILE A 57 -0.83 4.69 5.05
CA ILE A 57 -0.78 3.24 5.29
C ILE A 57 0.33 2.62 4.43
N ASN A 58 1.47 2.35 5.06
CA ASN A 58 2.61 1.65 4.47
C ASN A 58 2.38 0.13 4.41
N ASN A 59 1.45 -0.31 3.54
CA ASN A 59 1.10 -1.72 3.41
C ASN A 59 1.95 -2.49 2.38
N ALA A 60 2.56 -1.82 1.39
CA ALA A 60 3.39 -2.49 0.40
C ALA A 60 4.56 -3.25 1.06
N GLY A 61 4.69 -4.53 0.72
CA GLY A 61 5.77 -5.38 1.22
C GLY A 61 6.01 -6.58 0.32
N ILE A 62 7.25 -7.08 0.32
CA ILE A 62 7.63 -8.29 -0.42
C ILE A 62 8.14 -9.37 0.53
N ASN A 63 7.90 -10.61 0.13
CA ASN A 63 8.54 -11.77 0.71
C ASN A 63 9.17 -12.64 -0.39
N GLN A 64 10.39 -12.28 -0.84
CA GLN A 64 11.14 -13.18 -1.72
C GLN A 64 11.59 -14.40 -0.92
N ASN A 65 11.42 -15.58 -1.52
CA ASN A 65 11.81 -16.82 -0.87
C ASN A 65 13.34 -16.97 -0.93
N ASP A 66 14.02 -16.57 0.14
CA ASP A 66 15.46 -16.81 0.31
C ASP A 66 15.76 -18.22 0.88
N GLY A 67 14.80 -19.13 0.73
CA GLY A 67 14.93 -20.53 1.13
C GLY A 67 14.97 -20.68 2.64
N TRP A 68 14.17 -19.94 3.41
CA TRP A 68 14.04 -20.22 4.84
C TRP A 68 13.33 -21.57 5.03
N VAL A 69 13.99 -22.49 5.72
CA VAL A 69 13.44 -23.81 6.04
C VAL A 69 13.42 -23.98 7.57
N PRO A 70 12.26 -24.28 8.17
CA PRO A 70 12.16 -24.55 9.60
C PRO A 70 13.19 -25.59 10.05
N GLY A 71 13.93 -25.29 11.12
CA GLY A 71 14.96 -26.19 11.68
C GLY A 71 16.27 -26.28 10.87
N LYS A 72 16.36 -25.68 9.68
CA LYS A 72 17.59 -25.63 8.86
C LYS A 72 18.10 -24.21 8.60
N GLY A 73 17.28 -23.19 8.87
CA GLY A 73 17.64 -21.79 8.61
C GLY A 73 17.55 -21.45 7.12
N TRP A 74 18.31 -20.44 6.70
CA TRP A 74 18.34 -19.98 5.32
C TRP A 74 19.21 -20.90 4.46
N VAL A 75 18.59 -21.68 3.58
CA VAL A 75 19.31 -22.57 2.66
C VAL A 75 19.70 -21.90 1.35
N ASN A 76 19.16 -20.70 1.05
CA ASN A 76 19.46 -19.94 -0.16
C ASN A 76 19.60 -18.43 0.13
N LEU A 77 20.40 -18.08 1.15
CA LEU A 77 20.59 -16.70 1.55
C LEU A 77 21.34 -15.91 0.45
N ASN A 78 20.67 -14.90 -0.10
CA ASN A 78 21.21 -14.06 -1.15
C ASN A 78 21.24 -12.58 -0.71
N ARG A 79 22.40 -11.92 -0.82
CA ARG A 79 22.55 -10.51 -0.43
C ARG A 79 21.64 -9.57 -1.22
N ALA A 80 21.46 -9.79 -2.52
CA ALA A 80 20.63 -8.94 -3.36
C ALA A 80 19.16 -9.02 -2.96
N HIS A 81 18.66 -10.22 -2.63
CA HIS A 81 17.31 -10.37 -2.12
C HIS A 81 17.14 -9.71 -0.76
N MET A 82 18.07 -9.94 0.18
CA MET A 82 18.07 -9.28 1.49
C MET A 82 18.04 -7.76 1.39
N LEU A 83 18.88 -7.19 0.51
CA LEU A 83 18.88 -5.76 0.24
C LEU A 83 17.55 -5.29 -0.37
N LYS A 84 16.94 -6.09 -1.26
CA LYS A 84 15.61 -5.79 -1.82
C LYS A 84 14.53 -5.77 -0.73
N HIS A 85 14.53 -6.73 0.18
CA HIS A 85 13.63 -6.75 1.34
C HIS A 85 13.79 -5.52 2.22
N LEU A 86 15.02 -5.16 2.57
CA LEU A 86 15.29 -3.96 3.37
C LEU A 86 14.88 -2.68 2.64
N ASN A 87 15.13 -2.60 1.33
CA ASN A 87 14.73 -1.45 0.52
C ASN A 87 13.21 -1.30 0.48
N VAL A 88 12.45 -2.37 0.26
CA VAL A 88 10.99 -2.31 0.12
C VAL A 88 10.29 -2.23 1.47
N ASN A 89 10.59 -3.13 2.41
CA ASN A 89 9.81 -3.29 3.64
C ASN A 89 10.30 -2.38 4.79
N THR A 90 11.47 -1.76 4.66
CA THR A 90 12.05 -0.91 5.71
C THR A 90 12.31 0.51 5.22
N LEU A 91 13.19 0.67 4.22
CA LEU A 91 13.54 2.00 3.74
C LEU A 91 12.39 2.67 3.00
N GLY A 92 11.61 1.93 2.22
CA GLY A 92 10.41 2.43 1.54
C GLY A 92 9.47 3.19 2.48
N PRO A 93 8.93 2.55 3.54
CA PRO A 93 8.10 3.20 4.54
C PRO A 93 8.77 4.41 5.20
N VAL A 94 10.07 4.34 5.51
CA VAL A 94 10.81 5.45 6.13
C VAL A 94 10.89 6.65 5.19
N MET A 95 11.25 6.43 3.92
CA MET A 95 11.38 7.49 2.92
C MET A 95 10.03 8.11 2.58
N LEU A 96 8.98 7.30 2.48
CA LEU A 96 7.63 7.79 2.22
C LEU A 96 7.08 8.62 3.39
N THR A 97 7.39 8.21 4.62
CA THR A 97 7.04 8.98 5.83
C THR A 97 7.82 10.30 5.91
N HIS A 98 9.07 10.33 5.45
CA HIS A 98 9.88 11.55 5.42
C HIS A 98 9.43 12.54 4.33
N ALA A 99 8.92 12.03 3.21
CA ALA A 99 8.47 12.83 2.07
C ALA A 99 7.08 13.46 2.28
N ASN A 100 6.38 13.07 3.34
CA ASN A 100 5.04 13.51 3.68
C ASN A 100 5.05 14.62 4.74
#